data_AF-A0A6V6Y197-F1
#
_entry.id   AF-A0A6V6Y197-F1
#
_cell.length_a   1.000
_cell.length_b   1.000
_cell.length_c   1.000
_cell.angle_alpha   90.00
_cell.angle_beta   90.00
_cell.angle_gamma   90.00
#
_symmetry.space_group_name_H-M   'P 1'
#
loop_
_entity.id
_entity.type
_entity.pdbx_description
1 polymer ?
#
loop_
_entity_poly.entity_id
_entity_poly.type
_entity_poly.pdbx_seq_one_letter_code
_entity_poly.pdbx_strand_id
1 'polypeptide(L)'
;MRKKSLRAALALAILLALPNMAEAATPIRLWVNDHFVVSDVNPYIENGRTLVPLRFVSNSLGQDVKWNGKDRTVTVSIGDVRMVYTIDSTAVRVTAADRTTTIHSDVPARIKDGRTFVPIRILSELSANPISWDKDRRVVILASDYMKGPITEEVVNSVGEQLAAAINKDGGQYFSATYDAKTMQVFVTPVGERVKKYRELFRTYPKFTKKEQADMIEKDLNFALSLSHNIYGQTGIAYAVTLLNPASPEQVLVTGIGGYPAENLFKDITRLEKTN
;
A
#
# COMPACT_ATOMS: atom_id res chain seq x y z
N MET A 1 -53.44 7.04 -22.57
CA MET A 1 -52.74 7.11 -21.26
C MET A 1 -51.72 5.98 -20.99
N ARG A 2 -51.60 4.91 -21.79
CA ARG A 2 -50.73 3.73 -21.49
C ARG A 2 -49.22 3.83 -21.79
N LYS A 3 -48.74 4.83 -22.54
CA LYS A 3 -47.31 4.93 -22.94
C LYS A 3 -46.42 5.66 -21.93
N LYS A 4 -46.99 6.47 -21.02
CA LYS A 4 -46.22 7.23 -20.01
C LYS A 4 -45.82 6.35 -18.82
N SER A 5 -46.64 5.37 -18.44
CA SER A 5 -46.34 4.44 -17.34
C SER A 5 -45.25 3.41 -17.71
N LEU A 6 -45.13 3.01 -18.98
CA LEU A 6 -44.12 2.06 -19.43
C LEU A 6 -42.69 2.66 -19.42
N ARG A 7 -42.55 3.96 -19.71
CA ARG A 7 -41.27 4.67 -19.64
C ARG A 7 -40.80 4.89 -18.20
N ALA A 8 -41.73 5.12 -17.27
CA ALA A 8 -41.42 5.26 -15.85
C ALA A 8 -40.97 3.92 -15.22
N ALA A 9 -41.61 2.81 -15.60
CA ALA A 9 -41.22 1.48 -15.14
C ALA A 9 -39.83 1.05 -15.65
N LEU A 10 -39.47 1.40 -16.90
CA LEU A 10 -38.16 1.10 -17.47
C LEU A 10 -37.04 1.94 -16.84
N ALA A 11 -37.30 3.22 -16.53
CA ALA A 11 -36.35 4.07 -15.81
C ALA A 11 -36.07 3.57 -14.38
N LEU A 12 -37.09 3.04 -13.70
CA LEU A 12 -36.96 2.46 -12.35
C LEU A 12 -36.19 1.12 -12.37
N ALA A 13 -36.38 0.30 -13.41
CA ALA A 13 -35.63 -0.95 -13.58
C ALA A 13 -34.14 -0.71 -13.89
N ILE A 14 -33.80 0.37 -14.61
CA ILE A 14 -32.40 0.77 -14.84
C ILE A 14 -31.77 1.33 -13.56
N LEU A 15 -32.54 2.03 -12.71
CA LEU A 15 -32.07 2.56 -11.43
C LEU A 15 -31.79 1.46 -10.38
N LEU A 16 -32.53 0.34 -10.44
CA LEU A 16 -32.31 -0.86 -9.61
C LEU A 16 -31.24 -1.81 -10.16
N ALA A 17 -30.80 -1.61 -11.41
CA ALA A 17 -29.75 -2.40 -12.06
C ALA A 17 -28.37 -1.70 -12.03
N LEU A 18 -28.25 -0.54 -11.37
CA LEU A 18 -26.94 0.01 -11.06
C LEU A 18 -26.25 -1.01 -10.13
N PRO A 19 -25.10 -1.57 -10.51
CA PRO A 19 -24.36 -2.41 -9.59
C PRO A 19 -24.13 -1.57 -8.34
N ASN A 20 -24.48 -2.12 -7.18
CA ASN A 20 -23.95 -1.63 -5.92
C ASN A 20 -22.44 -1.65 -6.10
N MET A 21 -21.84 -0.48 -6.33
CA MET A 21 -20.40 -0.36 -6.30
C MET A 21 -20.03 -0.67 -4.87
N ALA A 22 -19.64 -1.92 -4.63
CA ALA A 22 -19.15 -2.35 -3.36
C ALA A 22 -17.97 -1.43 -3.05
N GLU A 23 -18.18 -0.52 -2.10
CA GLU A 23 -17.13 0.34 -1.60
C GLU A 23 -16.07 -0.59 -1.04
N ALA A 24 -14.91 -0.65 -1.70
CA ALA A 24 -13.82 -1.48 -1.24
C ALA A 24 -13.49 -1.04 0.19
N ALA A 25 -13.59 -1.98 1.14
CA ALA A 25 -13.29 -1.67 2.53
C ALA A 25 -11.89 -1.06 2.61
N THR A 26 -11.75 0.07 3.30
CA THR A 26 -10.46 0.73 3.47
C THR A 26 -9.41 -0.28 3.94
N PRO A 27 -8.21 -0.31 3.31
CA PRO A 27 -7.20 -1.30 3.67
C PRO A 27 -6.83 -1.17 5.14
N ILE A 28 -6.42 -2.28 5.74
CA ILE A 28 -5.91 -2.27 7.12
C ILE A 28 -4.51 -1.69 7.10
N ARG A 29 -4.26 -0.71 7.96
CA ARG A 29 -2.99 0.01 8.04
C ARG A 29 -2.17 -0.45 9.23
N LEU A 30 -0.86 -0.26 9.15
CA LEU A 30 0.09 -0.63 10.20
C LEU A 30 0.74 0.63 10.79
N TRP A 31 0.69 0.75 12.12
CA TRP A 31 1.36 1.78 12.91
C TRP A 31 2.42 1.12 13.78
N VAL A 32 3.68 1.52 13.63
CA VAL A 32 4.83 0.97 14.35
C VAL A 32 5.59 2.14 14.94
N ASN A 33 5.90 2.12 16.24
CA ASN A 33 6.76 3.12 16.89
C ASN A 33 6.44 4.56 16.44
N ASP A 34 5.18 4.97 16.58
CA ASP A 34 4.69 6.32 16.31
C ASP A 34 4.61 6.78 14.84
N HIS A 35 4.65 5.86 13.88
CA HIS A 35 4.44 6.20 12.47
C HIS A 35 3.72 5.10 11.69
N PHE A 36 3.07 5.48 10.57
CA PHE A 36 2.57 4.51 9.60
C PHE A 36 3.74 3.90 8.84
N VAL A 37 3.62 2.60 8.56
CA VAL A 37 4.65 1.86 7.84
C VAL A 37 4.06 1.11 6.65
N VAL A 38 4.84 1.03 5.59
CA VAL A 38 4.45 0.35 4.35
C VAL A 38 4.93 -1.10 4.41
N SER A 39 4.01 -2.04 4.22
CA SER A 39 4.31 -3.46 4.08
C SER A 39 4.21 -3.87 2.62
N ASP A 40 4.91 -4.93 2.22
CA ASP A 40 4.81 -5.44 0.85
C ASP A 40 3.45 -6.13 0.57
N VAL A 41 2.71 -6.48 1.63
CA VAL A 41 1.36 -7.03 1.54
C VAL A 41 0.44 -6.45 2.62
N ASN A 42 -0.83 -6.23 2.28
CA ASN A 42 -1.79 -5.63 3.21
C ASN A 42 -2.29 -6.66 4.25
N PRO A 43 -2.41 -6.28 5.54
CA PRO A 43 -3.21 -7.03 6.50
C PRO A 43 -4.67 -7.16 6.04
N TYR A 44 -5.36 -8.21 6.48
CA TYR A 44 -6.76 -8.46 6.12
C TYR A 44 -7.55 -9.05 7.28
N ILE A 45 -8.88 -9.08 7.13
CA ILE A 45 -9.77 -9.72 8.11
C ILE A 45 -10.24 -11.07 7.55
N GLU A 46 -10.08 -12.13 8.34
CA GLU A 46 -10.69 -13.44 8.12
C GLU A 46 -11.50 -13.79 9.37
N ASN A 47 -12.78 -14.14 9.19
CA ASN A 47 -13.68 -14.55 10.29
C ASN A 47 -13.66 -13.60 11.51
N GLY A 48 -13.62 -12.28 11.27
CA GLY A 48 -13.60 -11.27 12.33
C GLY A 48 -12.29 -11.21 13.13
N ARG A 49 -11.20 -11.76 12.60
CA ARG A 49 -9.83 -11.62 13.14
C ARG A 49 -8.96 -10.90 12.13
N THR A 50 -8.14 -9.97 12.61
CA THR A 50 -7.16 -9.27 11.79
C THR A 50 -5.90 -10.12 11.67
N LEU A 51 -5.54 -10.47 10.45
CA LEU A 51 -4.33 -11.19 10.10
C LEU A 51 -3.29 -10.22 9.55
N VAL A 52 -2.08 -10.33 10.08
CA VAL A 52 -0.96 -9.42 9.78
C VAL A 52 0.21 -10.20 9.16
N PRO A 53 1.03 -9.58 8.30
CA PRO A 53 2.20 -10.23 7.72
C PRO A 53 3.24 -10.48 8.81
N LEU A 54 3.43 -11.75 9.18
CA LEU A 54 4.17 -12.12 10.39
C LEU A 54 5.61 -11.60 10.39
N ARG A 55 6.33 -11.81 9.29
CA ARG A 55 7.74 -11.37 9.17
C ARG A 55 7.86 -9.86 9.31
N PHE A 56 6.94 -9.11 8.71
CA PHE A 56 6.93 -7.65 8.80
C PHE A 56 6.76 -7.21 10.26
N VAL A 57 5.69 -7.69 10.91
CA VAL A 57 5.39 -7.35 12.30
C VAL A 57 6.52 -7.76 13.25
N SER A 58 7.04 -8.97 13.12
CA SER A 58 8.15 -9.44 13.96
C SER A 58 9.42 -8.63 13.74
N ASN A 59 9.80 -8.33 12.49
CA ASN A 59 10.98 -7.51 12.21
C ASN A 59 10.84 -6.09 12.79
N SER A 60 9.66 -5.47 12.66
CA SER A 60 9.34 -4.16 13.26
C SER A 60 9.46 -4.16 14.78
N LEU A 61 9.28 -5.32 15.41
CA LEU A 61 9.41 -5.52 16.85
C LEU A 61 10.79 -6.06 17.27
N GLY A 62 11.75 -6.17 16.34
CA GLY A 62 13.10 -6.70 16.61
C GLY A 62 13.15 -8.21 16.88
N GLN A 63 12.16 -8.97 16.40
CA GLN A 63 12.01 -10.41 16.64
C GLN A 63 12.51 -11.23 15.43
N ASP A 64 13.05 -12.43 15.70
CA ASP A 64 13.53 -13.32 14.64
C ASP A 64 12.42 -14.25 14.13
N VAL A 65 12.38 -14.47 12.81
CA VAL A 65 11.38 -15.31 12.13
C VAL A 65 12.03 -16.32 11.19
N LYS A 66 11.84 -17.61 11.51
CA LYS A 66 12.33 -18.73 10.73
C LYS A 66 11.18 -19.51 10.09
N TRP A 67 11.32 -19.80 8.80
CA TRP A 67 10.39 -20.65 8.06
C TRP A 67 10.98 -22.05 7.87
N ASN A 68 10.19 -23.08 8.12
CA ASN A 68 10.50 -24.46 7.78
C ASN A 68 9.46 -24.95 6.76
N GLY A 69 9.89 -25.04 5.50
CA GLY A 69 9.04 -25.45 4.39
C GLY A 69 8.61 -26.92 4.42
N LYS A 70 9.44 -27.80 5.02
CA LYS A 70 9.13 -29.23 5.13
C LYS A 70 7.94 -29.46 6.06
N ASP A 71 7.97 -28.80 7.21
CA ASP A 71 6.95 -28.98 8.24
C ASP A 71 5.81 -27.96 8.11
N ARG A 72 5.89 -27.06 7.13
CA ARG A 72 4.98 -25.90 6.97
C ARG A 72 4.81 -25.13 8.27
N THR A 73 5.93 -24.85 8.95
CA THR A 73 5.93 -24.12 10.21
C THR A 73 6.69 -22.81 10.12
N VAL A 74 6.20 -21.80 10.83
CA VAL A 74 6.92 -20.57 11.08
C VAL A 74 7.19 -20.42 12.57
N THR A 75 8.44 -20.13 12.90
CA THR A 75 8.91 -19.94 14.28
C THR A 75 9.25 -18.48 14.48
N VAL A 76 8.64 -17.86 15.49
CA VAL A 76 8.97 -16.52 15.98
C VAL A 76 9.71 -16.65 17.31
N SER A 77 10.84 -15.97 17.45
CA SER A 77 11.61 -15.94 18.70
C SER A 77 11.58 -14.54 19.31
N ILE A 78 11.15 -14.45 20.57
CA ILE A 78 11.06 -13.21 21.36
C ILE A 78 11.82 -13.44 22.68
N GLY A 79 13.07 -13.00 22.74
CA GLY A 79 13.95 -13.37 23.85
C GLY A 79 14.02 -14.91 23.99
N ASP A 80 13.67 -15.42 25.17
CA ASP A 80 13.63 -16.86 25.46
C ASP A 80 12.31 -17.55 25.07
N VAL A 81 11.33 -16.79 24.57
CA VAL A 81 10.03 -17.32 24.13
C VAL A 81 10.09 -17.71 22.66
N ARG A 82 9.65 -18.93 22.34
CA ARG A 82 9.48 -19.39 20.95
C ARG A 82 8.03 -19.73 20.66
N MET A 83 7.49 -19.15 19.59
CA MET A 83 6.17 -19.48 19.07
C MET A 83 6.31 -20.21 17.75
N VAL A 84 5.69 -21.38 17.63
CA VAL A 84 5.66 -22.17 16.39
C VAL A 84 4.23 -22.25 15.88
N TYR A 85 3.98 -21.61 14.76
CA TYR A 85 2.72 -21.68 14.03
C TYR A 85 2.84 -22.74 12.95
N THR A 86 1.87 -23.65 12.89
CA THR A 86 1.71 -24.56 11.76
C THR A 86 0.70 -23.94 10.80
N ILE A 87 1.04 -23.81 9.52
CA ILE A 87 0.14 -23.23 8.53
C ILE A 87 -1.14 -24.06 8.45
N ASP A 88 -2.27 -23.37 8.36
CA ASP A 88 -3.63 -23.93 8.34
C ASP A 88 -4.06 -24.64 9.64
N SER A 89 -3.26 -24.57 10.70
CA SER A 89 -3.63 -25.00 12.05
C SER A 89 -3.97 -23.81 12.94
N THR A 90 -5.00 -23.99 13.78
CA THR A 90 -5.31 -23.06 14.87
C THR A 90 -4.41 -23.23 16.09
N ALA A 91 -3.67 -24.34 16.18
CA ALA A 91 -2.76 -24.62 17.28
C ALA A 91 -1.43 -23.88 17.10
N VAL A 92 -1.02 -23.15 18.14
CA VAL A 92 0.27 -22.47 18.23
C VAL A 92 1.02 -23.04 19.43
N ARG A 93 2.22 -23.57 19.19
CA ARG A 93 3.08 -24.07 20.27
C ARG A 93 3.89 -22.92 20.81
N VAL A 94 3.85 -22.72 22.12
CA VAL A 94 4.61 -21.67 22.82
C VAL A 94 5.55 -22.34 23.79
N THR A 95 6.85 -22.09 23.63
CA THR A 95 7.89 -22.57 24.53
C THR A 95 8.51 -21.39 25.27
N ALA A 96 8.49 -21.44 26.60
CA ALA A 96 9.10 -20.44 27.48
C ALA A 96 9.70 -21.14 28.72
N ALA A 97 10.92 -20.78 29.12
CA ALA A 97 11.62 -21.37 30.27
C ALA A 97 11.52 -22.92 30.32
N ASP A 98 11.81 -23.56 29.17
CA ASP A 98 11.77 -25.01 28.94
C ASP A 98 10.40 -25.70 29.08
N ARG A 99 9.32 -24.94 29.28
CA ARG A 99 7.95 -25.45 29.24
C ARG A 99 7.34 -25.17 27.88
N THR A 100 6.66 -26.18 27.31
CA THR A 100 5.90 -26.01 26.07
C THR A 100 4.42 -26.15 26.36
N THR A 101 3.64 -25.14 25.97
CA THR A 101 2.18 -25.16 25.96
C THR A 101 1.66 -25.04 24.53
N THR A 102 0.40 -25.41 24.32
CA THR A 102 -0.31 -25.16 23.06
C THR A 102 -1.47 -24.23 23.34
N ILE A 103 -1.51 -23.12 22.61
CA ILE A 103 -2.63 -22.19 22.61
C ILE A 103 -3.40 -22.34 21.30
N HIS A 104 -4.70 -22.10 21.34
CA HIS A 104 -5.56 -22.19 20.16
C HIS A 104 -6.04 -20.80 19.75
N SER A 105 -5.83 -20.46 18.47
CA SER A 105 -6.39 -19.27 17.86
C SER A 105 -7.73 -19.57 17.20
N ASP A 106 -8.60 -18.55 17.09
CA ASP A 106 -9.88 -18.70 16.39
C ASP A 106 -9.71 -18.84 14.87
N VAL A 107 -8.60 -18.35 14.33
CA VAL A 107 -8.27 -18.39 12.91
C VAL A 107 -6.84 -18.93 12.72
N PRO A 108 -6.59 -19.80 11.73
CA PRO A 108 -5.24 -20.33 11.52
C PRO A 108 -4.25 -19.28 11.00
N ALA A 109 -2.97 -19.60 11.11
CA ALA A 109 -1.96 -18.96 10.27
C ALA A 109 -2.18 -19.35 8.80
N ARG A 110 -2.05 -18.39 7.88
CA ARG A 110 -2.27 -18.59 6.42
C ARG A 110 -1.03 -18.24 5.62
N ILE A 111 -0.91 -18.83 4.44
CA ILE A 111 -0.05 -18.29 3.39
C ILE A 111 -0.96 -17.61 2.36
N LYS A 112 -0.71 -16.32 2.09
CA LYS A 112 -1.39 -15.53 1.08
C LYS A 112 -0.35 -14.61 0.41
N ASP A 113 -0.41 -14.45 -0.91
CA ASP A 113 0.51 -13.59 -1.67
C ASP A 113 2.00 -13.88 -1.38
N GLY A 114 2.34 -15.16 -1.16
CA GLY A 114 3.70 -15.59 -0.82
C GLY A 114 4.20 -15.14 0.55
N ARG A 115 3.31 -14.73 1.46
CA ARG A 115 3.62 -14.28 2.83
C ARG A 115 2.83 -15.07 3.86
N THR A 116 3.42 -15.27 5.02
CA THR A 116 2.75 -15.88 6.16
C THR A 116 2.01 -14.81 6.95
N PHE A 117 0.73 -15.05 7.18
CA PHE A 117 -0.18 -14.21 7.91
C PHE A 117 -0.62 -14.90 9.20
N VAL A 118 -0.61 -14.18 10.31
CA VAL A 118 -1.07 -14.70 11.60
C VAL A 118 -2.09 -13.76 12.25
N PRO A 119 -3.03 -14.28 13.04
CA PRO A 119 -3.93 -13.45 13.83
C PRO A 119 -3.15 -12.62 14.85
N ILE A 120 -3.38 -11.32 14.84
CA ILE A 120 -2.67 -10.35 15.69
C ILE A 120 -2.77 -10.68 17.20
N ARG A 121 -3.90 -11.24 17.63
CA ARG A 121 -4.20 -11.53 19.04
C ARG A 121 -3.13 -12.41 19.70
N ILE A 122 -2.64 -13.42 18.97
CA ILE A 122 -1.64 -14.34 19.53
C ILE A 122 -0.30 -13.62 19.75
N LEU A 123 0.05 -12.70 18.84
CA LEU A 123 1.23 -11.87 19.00
C LEU A 123 1.09 -10.88 20.17
N SER A 124 -0.11 -10.31 20.36
CA SER A 124 -0.36 -9.34 21.44
C SER A 124 -0.34 -9.95 22.84
N GLU A 125 -0.75 -11.20 22.99
CA GLU A 125 -0.81 -11.87 24.29
C GLU A 125 0.57 -12.26 24.83
N LEU A 126 1.58 -12.37 23.96
CA LEU A 126 2.90 -12.93 24.29
C LEU A 126 4.05 -11.93 24.10
N SER A 127 3.79 -10.77 23.49
CA SER A 127 4.79 -9.73 23.33
C SER A 127 4.83 -8.81 24.55
N ALA A 128 6.03 -8.44 24.99
CA ALA A 128 6.21 -7.35 25.96
C ALA A 128 5.81 -5.98 25.38
N ASN A 129 5.79 -5.86 24.05
CA ASN A 129 5.39 -4.63 23.37
C ASN A 129 3.87 -4.61 23.17
N PRO A 130 3.18 -3.49 23.43
CA PRO A 130 1.74 -3.40 23.22
C PRO A 130 1.42 -3.57 21.72
N ILE A 131 0.52 -4.51 21.43
CA ILE A 131 -0.05 -4.70 20.11
C ILE A 131 -1.56 -4.53 20.24
N SER A 132 -2.15 -3.58 19.51
CA SER A 132 -3.58 -3.26 19.60
C SER A 132 -4.24 -3.00 18.25
N TRP A 133 -5.57 -2.91 18.25
CA TRP A 133 -6.41 -2.73 17.06
C TRP A 133 -7.35 -1.52 17.25
N ASP A 134 -7.18 -0.48 16.43
CA ASP A 134 -8.15 0.62 16.27
C ASP A 134 -9.17 0.23 15.19
N LYS A 135 -10.36 -0.20 15.62
CA LYS A 135 -11.43 -0.62 14.72
C LYS A 135 -11.99 0.51 13.85
N ASP A 136 -12.02 1.73 14.39
CA ASP A 136 -12.69 2.88 13.76
C ASP A 136 -11.81 3.41 12.63
N ARG A 137 -10.48 3.42 12.83
CA ARG A 137 -9.50 3.83 11.82
C ARG A 137 -8.90 2.69 11.01
N ARG A 138 -9.24 1.45 11.38
CA ARG A 138 -8.72 0.18 10.82
C ARG A 138 -7.19 0.12 10.84
N VAL A 139 -6.61 0.37 12.01
CA VAL A 139 -5.15 0.41 12.23
C VAL A 139 -4.73 -0.65 13.22
N VAL A 140 -3.75 -1.46 12.83
CA VAL A 140 -2.98 -2.32 13.74
C VAL A 140 -1.83 -1.50 14.30
N ILE A 141 -1.68 -1.50 15.62
CA ILE A 141 -0.68 -0.70 16.32
C ILE A 141 0.31 -1.62 17.00
N LEU A 142 1.60 -1.34 16.82
CA LEU A 142 2.73 -2.13 17.27
C LEU A 142 3.69 -1.25 18.08
N ALA A 143 4.07 -1.71 19.28
CA ALA A 143 5.15 -1.16 20.11
C ALA A 143 5.09 0.37 20.36
N SER A 144 3.91 0.89 20.68
CA SER A 144 3.75 2.30 21.07
C SER A 144 2.68 2.45 22.15
N ASP A 145 2.85 3.48 22.99
CA ASP A 145 1.73 4.09 23.68
C ASP A 145 0.89 4.76 22.58
N TYR A 146 -0.07 4.01 22.03
CA TYR A 146 -0.98 4.50 21.00
C TYR A 146 -1.87 5.59 21.57
N MET A 147 -1.30 6.78 21.69
CA MET A 147 -2.09 7.98 21.75
C MET A 147 -2.69 8.13 20.36
N LYS A 148 -4.00 8.45 20.32
CA LYS A 148 -4.70 8.93 19.12
C LYS A 148 -4.12 10.29 18.69
N GLY A 149 -2.80 10.35 18.49
CA GLY A 149 -2.06 11.55 18.12
C GLY A 149 -2.34 11.92 16.68
N PRO A 150 -2.19 13.21 16.32
CA PRO A 150 -2.24 13.63 14.93
C PRO A 150 -1.11 12.98 14.14
N ILE A 151 -1.33 12.74 12.84
CA ILE A 151 -0.23 12.45 11.91
C ILE A 151 0.72 13.65 11.97
N THR A 152 1.95 13.43 12.41
CA THR A 152 2.96 14.50 12.55
C THR A 152 3.71 14.70 11.22
N GLU A 153 4.40 15.83 11.09
CA GLU A 153 5.27 16.11 9.94
C GLU A 153 6.37 15.05 9.78
N GLU A 154 6.93 14.54 10.88
CA GLU A 154 7.91 13.46 10.89
C GLU A 154 7.37 12.17 10.24
N VAL A 155 6.12 11.81 10.57
CA VAL A 155 5.44 10.63 9.98
C VAL A 155 5.24 10.83 8.48
N VAL A 156 4.76 12.02 8.08
CA VAL A 156 4.57 12.36 6.66
C VAL A 156 5.90 12.28 5.92
N ASN A 157 6.99 12.74 6.52
CA ASN A 157 8.28 12.71 5.84
C ASN A 157 8.83 11.29 5.72
N SER A 158 8.75 10.49 6.79
CA SER A 158 9.17 9.08 6.78
C SER A 158 8.43 8.25 5.71
N VAL A 159 7.12 8.43 5.58
CA VAL A 159 6.34 7.70 4.56
C VAL A 159 6.68 8.17 3.14
N GLY A 160 6.96 9.47 2.95
CA GLY A 160 7.41 10.01 1.66
C GLY A 160 8.75 9.42 1.22
N GLU A 161 9.69 9.29 2.15
CA GLU A 161 10.97 8.62 1.91
C GLU A 161 10.80 7.13 1.57
N GLN A 162 9.93 6.42 2.29
CA GLN A 162 9.60 5.03 2.00
C GLN A 162 8.99 4.86 0.60
N LEU A 163 8.13 5.79 0.15
CA LEU A 163 7.58 5.80 -1.21
C LEU A 163 8.68 5.97 -2.26
N ALA A 164 9.57 6.94 -2.10
CA ALA A 164 10.69 7.12 -3.02
C ALA A 164 11.59 5.87 -3.06
N ALA A 165 11.89 5.27 -1.90
CA ALA A 165 12.67 4.03 -1.82
C ALA A 165 11.97 2.85 -2.50
N ALA A 166 10.65 2.70 -2.33
CA ALA A 166 9.86 1.67 -2.99
C ALA A 166 9.88 1.84 -4.52
N ILE A 167 9.73 3.07 -5.04
CA ILE A 167 9.84 3.34 -6.48
C ILE A 167 11.24 3.00 -7.00
N ASN A 168 12.29 3.37 -6.27
CA ASN A 168 13.67 3.02 -6.65
C ASN A 168 13.88 1.50 -6.71
N LYS A 169 13.27 0.74 -5.80
CA LYS A 169 13.39 -0.71 -5.72
C LYS A 169 12.57 -1.41 -6.81
N ASP A 170 11.28 -1.06 -6.94
CA ASP A 170 10.33 -1.78 -7.80
C ASP A 170 10.29 -1.22 -9.23
N GLY A 171 10.61 0.08 -9.41
CA GLY A 171 10.85 0.71 -10.70
C GLY A 171 12.13 0.23 -11.39
N GLY A 172 13.04 -0.38 -10.63
CA GLY A 172 14.24 -1.04 -11.14
C GLY A 172 15.11 -0.09 -11.99
N GLN A 173 15.58 -0.57 -13.14
CA GLN A 173 16.44 0.19 -14.05
C GLN A 173 15.71 1.26 -14.89
N TYR A 174 14.41 1.48 -14.66
CA TYR A 174 13.60 2.39 -15.49
C TYR A 174 13.37 3.74 -14.85
N PHE A 175 13.35 3.82 -13.52
CA PHE A 175 13.10 5.05 -12.79
C PHE A 175 14.01 5.18 -11.56
N SER A 176 14.33 6.42 -11.21
CA SER A 176 14.75 6.80 -9.87
C SER A 176 13.72 7.76 -9.26
N ALA A 177 13.65 7.80 -7.94
CA ALA A 177 12.75 8.67 -7.20
C ALA A 177 13.45 9.38 -6.04
N THR A 178 13.10 10.64 -5.81
CA THR A 178 13.48 11.44 -4.66
C THR A 178 12.25 12.03 -4.00
N TYR A 179 12.30 12.24 -2.68
CA TYR A 179 11.24 12.89 -1.92
C TYR A 179 11.68 14.30 -1.50
N ASP A 180 10.79 15.28 -1.65
CA ASP A 180 10.93 16.63 -1.10
C ASP A 180 9.89 16.86 0.00
N ALA A 181 10.38 16.91 1.23
CA ALA A 181 9.58 17.15 2.43
C ALA A 181 8.85 18.50 2.41
N LYS A 182 9.43 19.55 1.82
CA LYS A 182 8.82 20.90 1.83
C LYS A 182 7.58 20.96 0.96
N THR A 183 7.57 20.21 -0.12
CA THR A 183 6.50 20.23 -1.13
C THR A 183 5.63 18.98 -1.07
N MET A 184 5.97 18.01 -0.22
CA MET A 184 5.34 16.68 -0.14
C MET A 184 5.26 15.99 -1.52
N GLN A 185 6.30 16.18 -2.33
CA GLN A 185 6.38 15.61 -3.68
C GLN A 185 7.40 14.49 -3.76
N VAL A 186 7.04 13.45 -4.49
CA VAL A 186 7.95 12.42 -4.96
C VAL A 186 8.25 12.69 -6.43
N PHE A 187 9.48 13.08 -6.72
CA PHE A 187 9.96 13.29 -8.08
C PHE A 187 10.46 11.98 -8.65
N VAL A 188 9.89 11.56 -9.76
CA VAL A 188 10.26 10.35 -10.49
C VAL A 188 10.99 10.76 -11.75
N THR A 189 12.20 10.26 -11.94
CA THR A 189 13.05 10.55 -13.09
C THR A 189 13.31 9.26 -13.86
N PRO A 190 13.03 9.20 -15.17
CA PRO A 190 13.42 8.07 -15.97
C PRO A 190 14.95 7.85 -15.97
N VAL A 191 15.40 6.59 -15.89
CA VAL A 191 16.83 6.22 -15.92
C VAL A 191 17.11 5.13 -16.97
N GLY A 192 18.40 4.88 -17.24
CA GLY A 192 18.86 3.79 -18.12
C GLY A 192 18.28 3.83 -19.53
N GLU A 193 17.79 2.69 -20.02
CA GLU A 193 17.16 2.56 -21.34
C GLU A 193 15.91 3.45 -21.50
N ARG A 194 15.25 3.81 -20.40
CA ARG A 194 14.08 4.69 -20.47
C ARG A 194 14.49 6.09 -20.92
N VAL A 195 15.61 6.62 -20.43
CA VAL A 195 16.15 7.93 -20.86
C VAL A 195 16.35 7.98 -22.37
N LYS A 196 16.89 6.91 -22.97
CA LYS A 196 17.12 6.83 -24.42
C LYS A 196 15.82 6.96 -25.21
N LYS A 197 14.77 6.25 -24.77
CA LYS A 197 13.43 6.33 -25.38
C LYS A 197 12.84 7.74 -25.29
N TYR A 198 12.96 8.40 -24.13
CA TYR A 198 12.54 9.80 -23.98
C TYR A 198 13.31 10.72 -24.93
N ARG A 199 14.64 10.63 -24.95
CA ARG A 199 15.47 11.46 -25.84
C ARG A 199 15.10 11.29 -27.31
N GLU A 200 14.91 10.05 -27.76
CA GLU A 200 14.51 9.79 -29.15
C GLU A 200 13.13 10.36 -29.47
N LEU A 201 12.18 10.19 -28.55
CA LEU A 201 10.82 10.69 -28.72
C LEU A 201 10.78 12.23 -28.76
N PHE A 202 11.46 12.91 -27.84
CA PHE A 202 11.52 14.37 -27.81
C PHE A 202 12.39 14.98 -28.91
N ARG A 203 13.40 14.25 -29.40
CA ARG A 203 14.14 14.65 -30.60
C ARG A 203 13.24 14.64 -31.83
N THR A 204 12.41 13.61 -31.96
CA THR A 204 11.49 13.45 -33.11
C THR A 204 10.30 14.40 -33.00
N TYR A 205 9.82 14.64 -31.77
CA TYR A 205 8.67 15.49 -31.46
C TYR A 205 9.05 16.53 -30.39
N PRO A 206 9.62 17.67 -30.78
CA PRO A 206 10.11 18.68 -29.83
C PRO A 206 9.01 19.41 -29.04
N LYS A 207 7.73 19.24 -29.41
CA LYS A 207 6.58 19.84 -28.72
C LYS A 207 5.63 18.76 -28.21
N PHE A 208 5.16 18.92 -26.98
CA PHE A 208 4.14 18.08 -26.31
C PHE A 208 2.77 18.16 -26.98
N THR A 209 2.64 17.57 -28.16
CA THR A 209 1.42 17.68 -28.99
C THR A 209 1.05 16.37 -29.66
N LYS A 210 1.83 15.30 -29.43
CA LYS A 210 1.66 14.01 -30.09
C LYS A 210 1.15 12.95 -29.13
N LYS A 211 0.24 12.12 -29.64
CA LYS A 211 -0.35 11.00 -28.91
C LYS A 211 0.71 10.05 -28.33
N GLU A 212 1.77 9.74 -29.09
CA GLU A 212 2.84 8.84 -28.64
C GLU A 212 3.59 9.36 -27.39
N GLN A 213 3.73 10.69 -27.26
CA GLN A 213 4.29 11.32 -26.05
C GLN A 213 3.34 11.19 -24.87
N ALA A 214 2.06 11.49 -25.10
CA ALA A 214 1.03 11.36 -24.08
C ALA A 214 0.94 9.91 -23.58
N ASP A 215 0.87 8.94 -24.48
CA ASP A 215 0.74 7.51 -24.15
C ASP A 215 1.96 7.01 -23.33
N MET A 216 3.17 7.45 -23.66
CA MET A 216 4.37 7.04 -22.90
C MET A 216 4.44 7.70 -21.52
N ILE A 217 4.14 8.99 -21.43
CA ILE A 217 4.08 9.74 -20.17
C ILE A 217 3.00 9.15 -19.26
N GLU A 218 1.81 8.88 -19.81
CA GLU A 218 0.70 8.26 -19.09
C GLU A 218 1.10 6.89 -18.56
N LYS A 219 1.72 6.05 -19.38
CA LYS A 219 2.16 4.72 -18.95
C LYS A 219 3.15 4.78 -17.78
N ASP A 220 4.16 5.64 -17.88
CA ASP A 220 5.21 5.75 -16.87
C ASP A 220 4.69 6.44 -15.60
N LEU A 221 3.82 7.44 -15.73
CA LEU A 221 3.15 8.06 -14.59
C LEU A 221 2.21 7.07 -13.89
N ASN A 222 1.42 6.30 -14.63
CA ASN A 222 0.50 5.30 -14.05
C ASN A 222 1.24 4.22 -13.26
N PHE A 223 2.42 3.81 -13.73
CA PHE A 223 3.29 2.94 -12.95
C PHE A 223 3.65 3.57 -11.59
N ALA A 224 4.16 4.81 -11.59
CA ALA A 224 4.54 5.50 -10.35
C ALA A 224 3.34 5.80 -9.43
N LEU A 225 2.20 6.18 -10.01
CA LEU A 225 0.94 6.40 -9.29
C LEU A 225 0.39 5.11 -8.69
N SER A 226 0.60 3.94 -9.32
CA SER A 226 0.16 2.67 -8.75
C SER A 226 0.86 2.35 -7.42
N LEU A 227 2.15 2.69 -7.31
CA LEU A 227 2.94 2.52 -6.09
C LEU A 227 2.50 3.54 -5.02
N SER A 228 2.25 4.78 -5.42
CA SER A 228 1.73 5.81 -4.50
C SER A 228 0.32 5.49 -4.01
N HIS A 229 -0.55 4.92 -4.85
CA HIS A 229 -1.87 4.44 -4.45
C HIS A 229 -1.78 3.30 -3.43
N ASN A 230 -0.84 2.37 -3.59
CA ASN A 230 -0.60 1.32 -2.62
C ASN A 230 -0.23 1.91 -1.24
N ILE A 231 0.70 2.86 -1.22
CA ILE A 231 1.13 3.54 0.02
C ILE A 231 -0.01 4.38 0.63
N TYR A 232 -0.79 5.08 -0.19
CA TYR A 232 -1.99 5.75 0.29
C TYR A 232 -2.98 4.75 0.90
N GLY A 233 -3.19 3.59 0.30
CA GLY A 233 -4.02 2.53 0.88
C GLY A 233 -3.50 2.05 2.23
N GLN A 234 -2.17 1.97 2.40
CA GLN A 234 -1.52 1.45 3.62
C GLN A 234 -1.32 2.48 4.73
N THR A 235 -1.32 3.77 4.42
CA THR A 235 -1.01 4.84 5.38
C THR A 235 -2.13 5.88 5.48
N GLY A 236 -2.91 6.08 4.42
CA GLY A 236 -3.87 7.16 4.24
C GLY A 236 -3.22 8.51 3.91
N ILE A 237 -1.90 8.54 3.68
CA ILE A 237 -1.16 9.76 3.37
C ILE A 237 -0.98 9.85 1.86
N ALA A 238 -1.41 10.97 1.29
CA ALA A 238 -1.31 11.24 -0.14
C ALA A 238 -0.06 12.07 -0.44
N TYR A 239 0.61 11.74 -1.54
CA TYR A 239 1.74 12.49 -2.08
C TYR A 239 1.48 12.83 -3.53
N ALA A 240 1.97 13.99 -3.95
CA ALA A 240 2.09 14.28 -5.37
C ALA A 240 3.28 13.51 -5.93
N VAL A 241 3.06 12.83 -7.06
CA VAL A 241 4.08 12.12 -7.83
C VAL A 241 4.30 12.91 -9.11
N THR A 242 5.51 13.44 -9.27
CA THR A 242 5.88 14.31 -10.38
C THR A 242 6.88 13.60 -11.27
N LEU A 243 6.51 13.33 -12.52
CA LEU A 243 7.41 12.77 -13.52
C LEU A 243 8.21 13.90 -14.19
N LEU A 244 9.53 13.80 -14.14
CA LEU A 244 10.46 14.79 -14.72
C LEU A 244 10.93 14.39 -16.11
N ASN A 245 11.27 15.38 -16.93
CA ASN A 245 11.88 15.15 -18.22
C ASN A 245 13.36 14.76 -18.04
N PRO A 246 13.79 13.56 -18.43
CA PRO A 246 15.18 13.15 -18.26
C PRO A 246 16.15 13.89 -19.20
N ALA A 247 15.65 14.59 -20.23
CA ALA A 247 16.45 15.42 -21.13
C ALA A 247 16.56 16.89 -20.65
N SER A 248 15.64 17.32 -19.79
CA SER A 248 15.55 18.65 -19.18
C SER A 248 15.02 18.49 -17.76
N PRO A 249 15.87 18.11 -16.78
CA PRO A 249 15.42 17.74 -15.43
C PRO A 249 14.61 18.83 -14.69
N GLU A 250 14.78 20.08 -15.09
CA GLU A 250 14.00 21.25 -14.66
C GLU A 250 12.55 21.27 -15.17
N GLN A 251 12.23 20.46 -16.19
CA GLN A 251 10.91 20.40 -16.79
C GLN A 251 10.08 19.28 -16.15
N VAL A 252 8.98 19.70 -15.51
CA VAL A 252 7.89 18.80 -15.10
C VAL A 252 7.13 18.33 -16.35
N LEU A 253 7.02 17.02 -16.52
CA LEU A 253 6.19 16.43 -17.57
C LEU A 253 4.74 16.36 -17.14
N VAL A 254 4.52 15.84 -15.94
CA VAL A 254 3.19 15.66 -15.36
C VAL A 254 3.31 15.44 -13.86
N THR A 255 2.33 15.94 -13.12
CA THR A 255 2.15 15.65 -11.70
C THR A 255 0.80 14.98 -11.50
N GLY A 256 0.79 13.92 -10.71
CA GLY A 256 -0.44 13.30 -10.22
C GLY A 256 -0.44 13.12 -8.71
N ILE A 257 -1.57 12.77 -8.14
CA ILE A 257 -1.72 12.59 -6.68
C ILE A 257 -2.10 11.15 -6.40
N GLY A 258 -1.28 10.45 -5.61
CA GLY A 258 -1.61 9.10 -5.14
C GLY A 258 -2.84 9.11 -4.24
N GLY A 259 -3.73 8.14 -4.44
CA GLY A 259 -5.02 8.07 -3.73
C GLY A 259 -6.19 8.73 -4.46
N TYR A 260 -5.91 9.52 -5.53
CA TYR A 260 -6.91 9.93 -6.50
C TYR A 260 -6.80 9.04 -7.75
N PRO A 261 -7.90 8.54 -8.34
CA PRO A 261 -7.81 7.70 -9.55
C PRO A 261 -7.10 8.46 -10.68
N ALA A 262 -6.02 7.89 -11.22
CA ALA A 262 -5.21 8.48 -12.30
C ALA A 262 -6.04 8.84 -13.54
N GLU A 263 -7.11 8.07 -13.79
CA GLU A 263 -8.07 8.24 -14.88
C GLU A 263 -8.84 9.58 -14.83
N ASN A 264 -9.01 10.17 -13.64
CA ASN A 264 -9.73 11.42 -13.45
C ASN A 264 -8.80 12.63 -13.58
N LEU A 265 -7.54 12.47 -13.18
CA LEU A 265 -6.54 13.53 -13.21
C LEU A 265 -6.27 14.06 -14.62
N PHE A 266 -6.06 13.18 -15.61
CA PHE A 266 -5.83 13.63 -16.98
C PHE A 266 -7.08 14.18 -17.66
N LYS A 267 -8.27 13.64 -17.35
CA LYS A 267 -9.53 14.23 -17.84
C LYS A 267 -9.69 15.67 -17.37
N ASP A 268 -9.26 15.99 -16.16
CA ASP A 268 -9.32 17.35 -15.61
C ASP A 268 -8.22 18.25 -16.18
N ILE A 269 -6.98 17.75 -16.35
CA ILE A 269 -5.88 18.49 -16.99
C ILE A 269 -6.20 18.81 -18.46
N THR A 270 -6.64 17.82 -19.26
CA THR A 270 -7.01 18.03 -20.67
C THR A 270 -8.25 18.92 -20.82
N ARG A 271 -9.10 19.01 -19.78
CA ARG A 271 -10.25 19.94 -19.75
C ARG A 271 -9.81 21.36 -19.46
N LEU A 272 -8.86 21.57 -18.55
CA LEU A 272 -8.24 22.87 -18.29
C LEU A 272 -7.51 23.42 -19.52
N GLU A 273 -6.83 22.58 -20.30
CA GLU A 273 -6.16 23.00 -21.55
C GLU A 273 -7.12 23.41 -22.67
N LYS A 274 -8.37 22.95 -22.66
CA LYS A 274 -9.39 23.33 -23.65
C LYS A 274 -10.14 24.62 -23.30
N THR A 275 -9.89 25.21 -22.14
CA THR A 275 -10.64 26.37 -21.63
C THR A 275 -9.83 27.67 -21.65
N ASN A 276 -8.64 27.66 -22.26
CA ASN A 276 -7.84 28.84 -22.62
C ASN A 276 -7.63 28.90 -24.14
#